data_AF-A0A7S3NDQ2-F1
#
_entry.id   AF-A0A7S3NDQ2-F1
#
_cell.length_a   1.000
_cell.length_b   1.000
_cell.length_c   1.000
_cell.angle_alpha   90.00
_cell.angle_beta   90.00
_cell.angle_gamma   90.00
#
_symmetry.space_group_name_H-M   'P 1'
#
loop_
_entity.id
_entity.type
_entity.pdbx_description
1 polymer ?
#
loop_
_entity_poly.entity_id
_entity_poly.type
_entity_poly.pdbx_seq_one_letter_code
_entity_poly.pdbx_strand_id
1 'polypeptide(L)'
;CEPVCYEIKDCAGGLWKYSDDTDETVDRQTDMYTNLYGHHYASMYKQLEVIGPKYMMRFKDFRDKFEEDYLSCNQVYEYLMDYMAHFGLEQYIQYNTAVLNVEVNNSQDSLKHWKVTIAQSVGG
;
A
#
# COMPACT_ATOMS: atom_id res chain seq x y z
N CYS A 1 21.30 -4.97 3.72
CA CYS A 1 19.96 -5.57 3.86
C CYS A 1 19.16 -5.23 2.63
N GLU A 2 18.51 -6.23 2.06
CA GLU A 2 17.44 -6.00 1.08
C GLU A 2 16.19 -5.57 1.85
N PRO A 3 15.39 -4.62 1.34
CA PRO A 3 14.17 -4.19 1.99
C PRO A 3 13.11 -5.29 1.93
N VAL A 4 12.25 -5.34 2.94
CA VAL A 4 11.02 -6.14 2.94
C VAL A 4 9.87 -5.19 3.29
N CYS A 5 8.85 -5.19 2.46
CA CYS A 5 7.62 -4.43 2.65
C CYS A 5 6.48 -5.41 2.92
N TYR A 6 5.73 -5.18 4.00
CA TYR A 6 4.54 -5.96 4.32
C TYR A 6 3.31 -5.08 4.02
N GLU A 7 2.46 -5.54 3.10
CA GLU A 7 1.21 -4.88 2.73
C GLU A 7 0.05 -5.82 3.09
N ILE A 8 -0.93 -5.29 3.81
CA ILE A 8 -2.04 -6.08 4.32
C ILE A 8 -3.05 -6.42 3.23
N LYS A 9 -3.16 -5.59 2.20
CA LYS A 9 -4.01 -5.88 1.04
C LYS A 9 -3.28 -6.71 -0.02
N ASP A 10 -4.02 -7.13 -1.04
CA ASP A 10 -3.54 -7.91 -2.17
C ASP A 10 -2.85 -7.06 -3.27
N CYS A 11 -2.59 -5.79 -2.99
CA CYS A 11 -2.18 -4.80 -3.97
C CYS A 11 -1.47 -3.61 -3.33
N ALA A 12 -0.60 -2.97 -4.10
CA ALA A 12 0.04 -1.72 -3.72
C ALA A 12 -0.86 -0.51 -3.97
N GLY A 13 -0.36 0.69 -3.66
CA GLY A 13 -1.01 1.97 -3.93
C GLY A 13 -1.88 2.50 -2.79
N GLY A 14 -2.33 1.64 -1.88
CA GLY A 14 -3.02 2.02 -0.65
C GLY A 14 -4.19 2.98 -0.89
N LEU A 15 -4.10 4.18 -0.32
CA LEU A 15 -5.07 5.26 -0.46
C LEU A 15 -5.54 5.52 -1.91
N TRP A 16 -4.62 5.44 -2.88
CA TRP A 16 -4.90 5.83 -4.26
C TRP A 16 -5.60 4.73 -5.06
N LYS A 17 -5.60 3.48 -4.59
CA LYS A 17 -6.38 2.40 -5.20
C LYS A 17 -7.84 2.56 -4.80
N TYR A 18 -8.59 3.31 -5.60
CA TYR A 18 -10.02 3.49 -5.41
C TYR A 18 -10.78 2.16 -5.54
N SER A 19 -11.79 1.96 -4.69
CA SER A 19 -12.81 0.92 -4.84
C SER A 19 -14.19 1.53 -4.58
N ASP A 20 -15.21 1.03 -5.27
CA ASP A 20 -16.63 1.32 -4.98
C ASP A 20 -17.13 0.49 -3.77
N ASP A 21 -16.27 -0.34 -3.15
CA ASP A 21 -16.64 -1.21 -2.04
C ASP A 21 -16.98 -0.46 -0.75
N THR A 22 -18.01 -0.94 -0.06
CA THR A 22 -18.44 -0.50 1.26
C THR A 22 -18.24 -1.61 2.30
N ASP A 23 -18.47 -1.31 3.58
CA ASP A 23 -18.52 -2.31 4.65
C ASP A 23 -19.52 -3.46 4.40
N GLU A 24 -20.52 -3.22 3.54
CA GLU A 24 -21.56 -4.18 3.18
C GLU A 24 -21.18 -5.03 1.96
N THR A 25 -20.40 -4.47 1.02
CA THR A 25 -20.07 -5.15 -0.24
C THR A 25 -18.71 -5.81 -0.25
N VAL A 26 -17.77 -5.38 0.60
CA VAL A 26 -16.43 -5.97 0.65
C VAL A 26 -16.51 -7.42 1.12
N ASP A 27 -15.85 -8.31 0.37
CA ASP A 27 -15.71 -9.70 0.79
C ASP A 27 -14.67 -9.81 1.91
N ARG A 28 -15.17 -10.00 3.15
CA ARG A 28 -14.34 -10.15 4.35
C ARG A 28 -13.49 -11.43 4.35
N GLN A 29 -13.75 -12.40 3.48
CA GLN A 29 -12.92 -13.59 3.35
C GLN A 29 -11.67 -13.31 2.53
N THR A 30 -11.78 -12.43 1.52
CA THR A 30 -10.67 -12.09 0.63
C THR A 30 -9.94 -10.81 1.04
N ASP A 31 -10.61 -9.84 1.65
CA ASP A 31 -9.98 -8.60 2.15
C ASP A 31 -9.50 -8.79 3.60
N MET A 32 -8.21 -9.05 3.74
CA MET A 32 -7.57 -9.32 5.03
C MET A 32 -7.68 -8.14 6.02
N TYR A 33 -7.65 -6.89 5.54
CA TYR A 33 -7.82 -5.72 6.38
C TYR A 33 -9.18 -5.73 7.06
N THR A 34 -10.25 -5.91 6.28
CA THR A 34 -11.62 -5.94 6.80
C THR A 34 -11.83 -7.13 7.72
N ASN A 35 -11.21 -8.27 7.41
CA ASN A 35 -11.24 -9.45 8.27
C ASN A 35 -10.67 -9.16 9.67
N LEU A 36 -9.51 -8.49 9.74
CA LEU A 36 -8.79 -8.21 10.98
C LEU A 36 -9.41 -7.07 11.79
N TYR A 37 -9.87 -6.00 11.12
CA TYR A 37 -10.28 -4.76 11.78
C TYR A 37 -11.80 -4.53 11.77
N GLY A 38 -12.57 -5.37 11.09
CA GLY A 38 -14.04 -5.35 11.10
C GLY A 38 -14.68 -4.25 10.26
N HIS A 39 -13.90 -3.47 9.52
CA HIS A 39 -14.37 -2.39 8.63
C HIS A 39 -13.49 -2.28 7.38
N HIS A 40 -14.08 -1.79 6.30
CA HIS A 40 -13.44 -1.60 5.01
C HIS A 40 -12.50 -0.40 5.05
N TYR A 41 -11.31 -0.59 4.48
CA TYR A 41 -10.38 0.51 4.23
C TYR A 41 -10.72 1.19 2.89
N ALA A 42 -11.58 2.20 2.93
CA ALA A 42 -11.77 3.17 1.84
C ALA A 42 -11.80 4.58 2.40
N SER A 43 -11.06 5.49 1.77
CA SER A 43 -10.98 6.90 2.20
C SER A 43 -11.08 7.90 1.06
N MET A 44 -11.19 7.43 -0.19
CA MET A 44 -11.33 8.28 -1.38
C MET A 44 -12.73 8.16 -2.00
N TYR A 45 -13.23 9.28 -2.52
CA TYR A 45 -14.43 9.31 -3.35
C TYR A 45 -14.06 9.27 -4.83
N LYS A 46 -14.96 8.73 -5.66
CA LYS A 46 -14.73 8.39 -7.07
C LYS A 46 -14.14 9.50 -7.94
N GLN A 47 -14.54 10.74 -7.66
CA GLN A 47 -14.19 11.92 -8.46
C GLN A 47 -13.13 12.79 -7.78
N LEU A 48 -12.34 12.22 -6.87
CA LEU A 48 -11.29 12.96 -6.20
C LEU A 48 -10.20 13.34 -7.19
N GLU A 49 -9.85 14.63 -7.16
CA GLU A 49 -8.64 15.19 -7.76
C GLU A 49 -7.70 15.65 -6.66
N VAL A 50 -6.39 15.55 -6.92
CA VAL A 50 -5.38 16.07 -6.00
C VAL A 50 -5.49 17.58 -5.86
N ILE A 51 -5.26 18.10 -4.66
CA ILE A 51 -5.28 19.56 -4.40
C ILE A 51 -3.98 20.26 -4.85
N GLY A 52 -2.91 19.50 -5.07
CA GLY A 52 -1.60 20.00 -5.48
C GLY A 52 -1.26 19.54 -6.90
N PRO A 53 -0.54 20.34 -7.68
CA PRO A 53 -0.23 19.97 -9.04
C PRO A 53 0.80 18.84 -9.10
N LYS A 54 0.75 18.02 -10.16
CA LYS A 54 1.57 16.81 -10.35
C LYS A 54 3.06 17.04 -10.15
N TYR A 55 3.59 18.19 -10.58
CA TYR A 55 5.03 18.47 -10.45
C TYR A 55 5.51 18.63 -9.01
N MET A 56 4.61 18.91 -8.06
CA MET A 56 4.91 18.92 -6.63
C MET A 56 4.78 17.53 -5.98
N MET A 57 4.05 16.61 -6.61
CA MET A 57 3.74 15.28 -6.06
C MET A 57 4.61 14.16 -6.62
N ARG A 58 5.23 14.35 -7.79
CA ARG A 58 6.08 13.35 -8.45
C ARG A 58 7.38 13.08 -7.68
N PHE A 59 7.80 11.83 -7.71
CA PHE A 59 9.18 11.46 -7.40
C PHE A 59 10.14 12.14 -8.38
N LYS A 60 11.27 12.64 -7.88
CA LYS A 60 12.18 13.52 -8.63
C LYS A 60 12.84 12.82 -9.83
N ASP A 61 12.97 11.52 -9.75
CA ASP A 61 13.63 10.61 -10.68
C ASP A 61 12.66 9.88 -11.62
N PHE A 62 11.36 10.16 -11.54
CA PHE A 62 10.36 9.50 -12.37
C PHE A 62 9.25 10.45 -12.84
N ARG A 63 9.12 10.57 -14.16
CA ARG A 63 8.11 11.42 -14.80
C ARG A 63 6.80 10.64 -14.98
N ASP A 64 5.69 11.34 -14.81
CA ASP A 64 4.38 10.84 -15.20
C ASP A 64 4.15 11.01 -16.71
N LYS A 65 3.08 10.39 -17.19
CA LYS A 65 2.65 10.39 -18.61
C LYS A 65 1.43 11.27 -18.88
N PHE A 66 0.92 11.98 -17.88
CA PHE A 66 -0.35 12.70 -17.97
C PHE A 66 -0.13 14.13 -18.47
N GLU A 67 -1.14 14.67 -19.15
CA GLU A 67 -1.12 16.05 -19.64
C GLU A 67 -1.67 17.02 -18.59
N GLU A 68 -2.65 16.58 -17.79
CA GLU A 68 -3.32 17.37 -16.77
C GLU A 68 -2.38 17.73 -15.61
N ASP A 69 -2.50 18.94 -15.08
CA ASP A 69 -1.70 19.37 -13.91
C ASP A 69 -2.25 18.83 -12.59
N TYR A 70 -3.56 18.57 -12.51
CA TYR A 70 -4.22 18.01 -11.34
C TYR A 70 -4.74 16.62 -11.71
N LEU A 71 -4.19 15.60 -11.05
CA LEU A 71 -4.48 14.21 -11.34
C LEU A 71 -5.68 13.72 -10.53
N SER A 72 -6.52 12.90 -11.16
CA SER A 72 -7.51 12.08 -10.45
C SER A 72 -6.83 11.03 -9.57
N CYS A 73 -7.56 10.48 -8.60
CA CYS A 73 -7.04 9.39 -7.76
C CYS A 73 -6.51 8.19 -8.57
N ASN A 74 -7.22 7.82 -9.65
CA ASN A 74 -6.81 6.73 -10.54
C ASN A 74 -5.52 7.05 -11.30
N GLN A 75 -5.33 8.29 -11.76
CA GLN A 75 -4.09 8.70 -12.41
C GLN A 75 -2.90 8.68 -11.43
N VAL A 76 -3.12 9.07 -10.16
CA VAL A 76 -2.07 8.94 -9.14
C VAL A 76 -1.74 7.47 -8.88
N TYR A 77 -2.76 6.60 -8.78
CA TYR A 77 -2.53 5.17 -8.64
C TYR A 77 -1.74 4.59 -9.81
N GLU A 78 -2.11 4.91 -11.05
CA GLU A 78 -1.38 4.50 -12.25
C GLU A 78 0.08 4.99 -12.21
N TYR A 79 0.32 6.23 -11.82
CA TYR A 79 1.68 6.76 -11.66
C TYR A 79 2.51 5.94 -10.66
N LEU A 80 1.92 5.55 -9.53
CA LEU A 80 2.58 4.72 -8.52
C LEU A 80 2.88 3.31 -9.04
N MET A 81 1.95 2.71 -9.81
CA MET A 81 2.18 1.40 -10.42
C MET A 81 3.27 1.45 -11.50
N ASP A 82 3.28 2.51 -12.33
CA ASP A 82 4.32 2.74 -13.34
C ASP A 82 5.70 2.92 -12.67
N TYR A 83 5.77 3.65 -11.54
CA TYR A 83 6.99 3.83 -10.75
C TYR A 83 7.49 2.49 -10.17
N MET A 84 6.57 1.73 -9.56
CA MET A 84 6.86 0.42 -8.97
C MET A 84 7.40 -0.56 -10.01
N ALA A 85 6.81 -0.58 -11.21
CA ALA A 85 7.27 -1.39 -12.33
C ALA A 85 8.64 -0.94 -12.85
N HIS A 86 8.86 0.37 -13.00
CA HIS A 86 10.12 0.93 -13.50
C HIS A 86 11.33 0.55 -12.64
N PHE A 87 11.18 0.62 -11.31
CA PHE A 87 12.25 0.31 -10.38
C PHE A 87 12.24 -1.13 -9.86
N GLY A 88 11.30 -1.97 -10.34
CA GLY A 88 11.17 -3.36 -9.94
C GLY A 88 10.94 -3.53 -8.43
N LEU A 89 10.07 -2.71 -7.83
CA LEU A 89 9.87 -2.70 -6.38
C LEU A 89 8.95 -3.81 -5.88
N GLU A 90 8.12 -4.36 -6.77
CA GLU A 90 7.16 -5.42 -6.48
C GLU A 90 7.79 -6.63 -5.78
N GLN A 91 9.04 -6.97 -6.14
CA GLN A 91 9.77 -8.11 -5.59
C GLN A 91 10.04 -8.00 -4.08
N TYR A 92 9.97 -6.80 -3.51
CA TYR A 92 10.19 -6.56 -2.09
C TYR A 92 8.90 -6.56 -1.27
N ILE A 93 7.73 -6.66 -1.91
CA ILE A 93 6.43 -6.55 -1.27
C ILE A 93 5.85 -7.94 -1.01
N GLN A 94 5.45 -8.17 0.23
CA GLN A 94 4.66 -9.32 0.65
C GLN A 94 3.23 -8.84 0.91
N TYR A 95 2.36 -9.08 -0.05
CA TYR A 95 0.93 -8.81 0.04
C TYR A 95 0.22 -9.74 1.03
N ASN A 96 -1.02 -9.41 1.38
CA ASN A 96 -1.83 -10.15 2.34
C ASN A 96 -1.07 -10.47 3.63
N THR A 97 -0.27 -9.50 4.10
CA THR A 97 0.59 -9.63 5.28
C THR A 97 0.37 -8.44 6.21
N ALA A 98 -0.31 -8.67 7.33
CA ALA A 98 -0.51 -7.66 8.36
C ALA A 98 0.66 -7.65 9.35
N VAL A 99 1.24 -6.48 9.61
CA VAL A 99 2.15 -6.29 10.75
C VAL A 99 1.34 -6.09 12.02
N LEU A 100 1.47 -7.01 12.97
CA LEU A 100 0.72 -7.02 14.23
C LEU A 100 1.46 -6.31 15.37
N ASN A 101 2.79 -6.41 15.40
CA ASN A 101 3.62 -5.78 16.43
C ASN A 101 5.05 -5.54 15.92
N VAL A 102 5.69 -4.49 16.43
CA VAL A 102 7.11 -4.19 16.21
C VAL A 102 7.73 -3.84 17.55
N GLU A 103 8.69 -4.65 18.00
CA GLU A 103 9.34 -4.48 19.31
C GLU A 103 10.86 -4.56 19.20
N VAL A 104 11.55 -3.89 20.12
CA VAL A 104 13.02 -3.99 20.20
C VAL A 104 13.40 -5.40 20.63
N ASN A 105 14.36 -6.00 19.94
CA ASN A 105 14.91 -7.28 20.36
C ASN A 105 15.84 -7.07 21.56
N ASN A 106 15.36 -7.40 22.76
CA ASN A 106 16.11 -7.27 24.02
C ASN A 106 17.11 -8.43 24.27
N SER A 107 17.48 -9.19 23.22
CA SER A 107 18.54 -10.19 23.33
C SER A 107 19.85 -9.53 23.76
N GLN A 108 20.69 -10.23 24.55
CA GLN A 108 22.02 -9.77 24.98
C GLN A 108 23.03 -9.55 23.84
N ASP A 109 22.57 -9.55 22.60
CA ASP A 109 23.38 -9.35 21.41
C ASP A 109 23.62 -7.85 21.19
N SER A 110 24.83 -7.52 20.77
CA SER A 110 25.28 -6.15 20.51
C SER A 110 24.57 -5.47 19.34
N LEU A 111 23.80 -6.23 18.55
CA LEU A 111 23.06 -5.75 17.39
C LEU A 111 21.61 -5.40 17.75
N LYS A 112 21.25 -4.12 17.56
CA LYS A 112 19.87 -3.63 17.71
C LYS A 112 18.99 -4.12 16.56
N HIS A 113 18.43 -5.31 16.70
CA HIS A 113 17.41 -5.82 15.78
C HIS A 113 16.00 -5.47 16.28
N TRP A 114 15.06 -5.33 15.34
CA TRP A 114 13.63 -5.25 15.65
C TRP A 114 13.00 -6.62 15.41
N LYS A 115 12.11 -7.04 16.30
CA LYS A 115 11.25 -8.20 16.09
C LYS A 115 9.92 -7.70 15.55
N VAL A 116 9.58 -8.18 14.36
CA VAL A 116 8.32 -7.87 13.67
C VAL A 116 7.44 -9.11 13.71
N THR A 117 6.26 -8.99 14.33
CA THR A 117 5.24 -10.04 14.33
C THR A 117 4.27 -9.76 13.20
N ILE A 118 4.05 -10.75 12.33
CA ILE A 118 3.13 -10.65 11.19
C ILE A 118 2.03 -11.71 11.27
N ALA A 119 0.89 -11.43 10.65
CA ALA A 119 -0.10 -12.43 10.23
C ALA A 119 -0.15 -12.45 8.70
N GLN A 120 -0.36 -13.63 8.13
CA GLN A 120 -0.50 -13.82 6.67
C GLN A 120 -1.76 -14.63 6.40
N SER A 121 -2.47 -14.30 5.32
CA SER A 121 -3.50 -15.22 4.84
C SER A 121 -2.79 -16.46 4.25
N VAL A 122 -3.16 -17.64 4.73
CA VAL A 122 -2.67 -18.89 4.13
C VAL A 122 -3.47 -19.07 2.85
N GLY A 123 -2.84 -18.84 1.69
CA GLY A 123 -3.44 -19.21 0.41
C GLY A 123 -3.79 -20.69 0.41
N GLY A 124 -5.03 -21.02 0.01
CA GLY A 124 -5.43 -22.39 -0.31
C GLY A 124 -4.76 -22.91 -1.57
#